data_AF-A0A4R4BKE7-F1
#
_entry.id   AF-A0A4R4BKE7-F1
#
_cell.length_a   1.000
_cell.length_b   1.000
_cell.length_c   1.000
_cell.angle_alpha   90.00
_cell.angle_beta   90.00
_cell.angle_gamma   90.00
#
_symmetry.space_group_name_H-M   'P 1'
#
loop_
_entity.id
_entity.type
_entity.pdbx_description
1 polymer ?
#
loop_
_entity_poly.entity_id
_entity_poly.type
_entity_poly.pdbx_seq_one_letter_code
_entity_poly.pdbx_strand_id
1 'polypeptide(L)'
;MTNLQKKKLQIELNPKKDERLYNMIVKLEEEGEGEKGYVNDQVKKRLEMYQVLSEVAGEDDPIEIVKKLLINVRTNGVQIEETAVDEPTDEVANNAMDLIDGLNNWNNMN
;
A
#
# COMPACT_ATOMS: atom_id res chain seq x y z
N MET A 1 -0.49 28.20 -0.59
CA MET A 1 -1.30 27.47 0.41
C MET A 1 -2.71 27.31 -0.14
N THR A 2 -2.99 26.22 -0.84
CA THR A 2 -4.33 25.94 -1.36
C THR A 2 -5.13 25.30 -0.25
N ASN A 3 -6.19 25.98 0.20
CA ASN A 3 -7.15 25.47 1.17
C ASN A 3 -7.93 24.32 0.51
N LEU A 4 -7.39 23.10 0.58
CA LEU A 4 -8.11 21.87 0.24
C LEU A 4 -9.27 21.74 1.22
N GLN A 5 -10.46 22.17 0.80
CA GLN A 5 -11.70 21.89 1.51
C GLN A 5 -11.70 20.39 1.83
N LYS A 6 -11.64 20.03 3.12
CA LYS A 6 -11.75 18.65 3.61
C LYS A 6 -13.14 18.12 3.27
N LYS A 7 -13.38 17.75 2.01
CA LYS A 7 -14.54 16.95 1.61
C LYS A 7 -14.42 15.64 2.36
N LYS A 8 -15.42 15.34 3.18
CA LYS A 8 -15.56 14.06 3.86
C LYS A 8 -15.69 13.01 2.74
N LEU A 9 -14.67 12.17 2.55
CA LEU A 9 -14.75 11.04 1.62
C LEU A 9 -15.92 10.16 2.08
N GLN A 10 -17.00 10.13 1.30
CA GLN A 10 -18.02 9.09 1.41
C GLN A 10 -17.64 8.06 0.33
N ILE A 11 -17.07 6.94 0.77
CA ILE A 11 -16.65 5.88 -0.15
C ILE A 11 -17.84 4.94 -0.32
N GLU A 12 -18.48 4.98 -1.49
CA GLU A 12 -19.43 3.94 -1.89
C GLU A 12 -18.63 2.81 -2.53
N LEU A 13 -18.49 1.68 -1.84
CA LEU A 13 -17.76 0.51 -2.34
C LEU A 13 -18.72 -0.46 -3.01
N ASN A 14 -18.42 -0.80 -4.27
CA ASN A 14 -19.09 -1.91 -4.93
C ASN A 14 -18.30 -3.20 -4.66
N PRO A 15 -18.82 -4.13 -3.84
CA PRO A 15 -18.08 -5.35 -3.47
C PRO A 15 -17.71 -6.24 -4.66
N LYS A 16 -18.40 -6.11 -5.80
CA LYS A 16 -18.11 -6.90 -7.01
C LYS A 16 -17.09 -6.26 -7.93
N LYS A 17 -16.90 -4.94 -7.87
CA LYS A 17 -15.95 -4.22 -8.72
C LYS A 17 -14.64 -3.92 -7.99
N ASP A 18 -14.72 -3.73 -6.68
CA ASP A 18 -13.62 -3.30 -5.83
C ASP A 18 -13.46 -4.25 -4.64
N GLU A 19 -13.52 -5.56 -4.89
CA GLU A 19 -13.53 -6.63 -3.88
C GLU A 19 -12.40 -6.50 -2.85
N ARG A 20 -11.17 -6.21 -3.30
CA ARG A 20 -10.01 -6.03 -2.42
C ARG A 20 -10.19 -4.85 -1.46
N LEU A 21 -10.69 -3.73 -1.96
CA LEU A 21 -10.90 -2.53 -1.16
C LEU A 21 -12.09 -2.73 -0.20
N TYR A 22 -13.14 -3.39 -0.67
CA TYR A 22 -14.27 -3.79 0.17
C TYR A 22 -13.85 -4.70 1.32
N ASN A 23 -13.12 -5.78 1.04
CA ASN A 23 -12.62 -6.69 2.07
C ASN A 23 -11.68 -6.01 3.07
N MET A 24 -10.86 -5.04 2.61
CA MET A 24 -10.05 -4.22 3.50
C MET A 24 -10.92 -3.41 4.47
N ILE A 25 -11.97 -2.75 3.98
CA ILE A 25 -12.86 -1.97 4.83
C ILE A 25 -13.61 -2.86 5.82
N VAL A 26 -14.15 -4.00 5.39
CA VAL A 26 -14.82 -4.96 6.29
C VAL A 26 -13.89 -5.40 7.41
N LYS A 27 -12.64 -5.75 7.09
CA LYS A 27 -11.66 -6.13 8.11
C LYS A 27 -11.38 -5.00 9.10
N LEU A 28 -11.27 -3.75 8.64
CA LEU A 28 -11.07 -2.60 9.51
C LEU A 28 -12.30 -2.32 10.39
N GLU A 29 -13.51 -2.59 9.89
CA GLU A 29 -14.75 -2.48 10.67
C GLU A 29 -14.78 -3.52 11.80
N GLU A 30 -14.35 -4.76 11.53
CA GLU A 30 -14.19 -5.82 12.54
C GLU A 30 -13.11 -5.47 13.57
N GLU A 31 -11.93 -5.01 13.13
CA GLU A 31 -10.83 -4.61 14.02
C GLU A 31 -11.19 -3.42 14.91
N GLY A 32 -12.03 -2.51 14.41
CA GLY A 32 -12.45 -1.29 15.10
C GLY A 32 -13.81 -1.41 15.80
N GLU A 33 -14.31 -2.62 16.07
CA GLU A 33 -15.62 -2.80 16.68
C GLU A 33 -15.73 -2.03 18.02
N GLY A 34 -16.72 -1.13 18.12
CA GLY A 34 -16.90 -0.26 19.28
C GLY A 34 -16.09 1.05 19.25
N GLU A 35 -15.18 1.22 18.29
CA GLU A 35 -14.35 2.42 18.14
C GLU A 35 -14.85 3.35 17.03
N LYS A 36 -15.51 4.43 17.44
CA LYS A 36 -16.05 5.43 16.50
C LYS A 36 -14.92 6.12 15.73
N GLY A 37 -14.91 5.93 14.42
CA GLY A 37 -14.00 6.63 13.50
C GLY A 37 -12.73 5.86 13.13
N TYR A 38 -12.51 4.68 13.74
CA TYR A 38 -11.33 3.84 13.52
C TYR A 38 -11.03 3.62 12.03
N VAL A 39 -12.02 3.16 11.26
CA VAL A 39 -11.88 2.88 9.82
C VAL A 39 -11.40 4.12 9.05
N ASN A 40 -11.99 5.29 9.32
CA ASN A 40 -11.61 6.52 8.65
C ASN A 40 -10.17 6.95 9.00
N ASP A 41 -9.77 6.80 10.26
CA ASP A 41 -8.42 7.12 10.70
C ASP A 41 -7.39 6.19 10.06
N GLN A 42 -7.72 4.89 9.94
CA GLN A 42 -6.89 3.90 9.28
C GLN A 42 -6.74 4.14 7.78
N VAL A 43 -7.82 4.53 7.09
CA VAL A 43 -7.77 4.93 5.67
C VAL A 43 -6.95 6.20 5.50
N LYS A 44 -7.15 7.21 6.36
CA LYS A 44 -6.41 8.48 6.30
C LYS A 44 -4.91 8.28 6.48
N LYS A 45 -4.50 7.47 7.46
CA LYS A 45 -3.09 7.12 7.69
C LYS A 45 -2.46 6.46 6.44
N ARG A 46 -3.19 5.56 5.77
CA ARG A 46 -2.70 4.89 4.55
C ARG A 46 -2.55 5.86 3.38
N LEU A 47 -3.49 6.79 3.20
CA LEU A 47 -3.37 7.84 2.19
C LEU A 47 -2.21 8.79 2.49
N GLU A 48 -1.99 9.15 3.75
CA GLU A 48 -0.84 9.98 4.18
C GLU A 48 0.49 9.25 3.90
N MET A 49 0.59 7.96 4.23
CA MET A 49 1.79 7.16 3.91
C MET A 49 2.06 7.11 2.41
N TYR A 50 1.01 6.92 1.60
CA TYR A 50 1.15 6.93 0.15
C TYR A 50 1.68 8.28 -0.37
N GLN A 51 1.15 9.40 0.14
CA GLN A 51 1.62 10.72 -0.23
C GLN A 51 3.11 10.91 0.13
N VAL A 52 3.54 10.50 1.32
CA VAL A 52 4.95 10.57 1.73
C VAL A 52 5.82 9.71 0.81
N LEU A 53 5.40 8.49 0.48
CA LEU A 53 6.14 7.60 -0.41
C LEU A 53 6.27 8.19 -1.82
N SER A 54 5.21 8.78 -2.34
CA SER A 54 5.19 9.48 -3.63
C SER A 54 6.19 10.64 -3.65
N GLU A 55 6.18 11.50 -2.62
CA GLU A 55 7.11 12.62 -2.48
C GLU A 55 8.57 12.16 -2.41
N VAL A 56 8.85 11.10 -1.64
CA VAL A 56 10.21 10.55 -1.50
C VAL A 56 10.70 9.86 -2.79
N ALA A 57 9.81 9.16 -3.49
CA ALA A 57 10.15 8.48 -4.74
C ALA A 57 10.19 9.43 -5.96
N GLY A 58 9.71 10.67 -5.80
CA GLY A 58 9.50 11.59 -6.91
C GLY A 58 8.59 10.99 -7.98
N GLU A 59 7.56 10.25 -7.55
CA GLU A 59 6.66 9.48 -8.41
C GLU A 59 5.23 9.57 -7.89
N ASP A 60 4.27 9.70 -8.79
CA ASP A 60 2.85 9.82 -8.44
C ASP A 60 2.04 8.59 -8.90
N ASP A 61 2.59 7.75 -9.77
CA ASP A 61 1.93 6.50 -10.14
C ASP A 61 2.16 5.40 -9.08
N PRO A 62 1.10 4.81 -8.48
CA PRO A 62 1.25 3.78 -7.44
C PRO A 62 2.07 2.56 -7.86
N ILE A 63 1.97 2.13 -9.12
CA ILE A 63 2.68 0.95 -9.62
C ILE A 63 4.16 1.29 -9.76
N GLU A 64 4.49 2.45 -10.31
CA GLU A 64 5.88 2.90 -10.45
C GLU A 64 6.53 3.18 -9.08
N ILE A 65 5.78 3.68 -8.08
CA ILE A 65 6.26 3.79 -6.70
C ILE A 65 6.65 2.39 -6.16
N VAL A 66 5.77 1.40 -6.31
CA VAL A 66 6.03 0.03 -5.84
C VAL A 66 7.23 -0.58 -6.56
N LYS A 67 7.35 -0.41 -7.87
CA LYS A 67 8.52 -0.89 -8.64
C LYS A 67 9.81 -0.26 -8.14
N LYS A 68 9.83 1.07 -7.95
CA LYS A 68 11.01 1.78 -7.41
C LYS A 68 11.39 1.27 -6.03
N LEU A 69 10.42 1.03 -5.14
CA LEU A 69 10.65 0.43 -3.83
C LEU A 69 11.25 -0.97 -3.92
N LEU A 70 10.67 -1.84 -4.75
CA LEU A 70 11.15 -3.23 -4.92
C LEU A 70 12.56 -3.28 -5.53
N ILE A 71 12.85 -2.43 -6.51
CA ILE A 71 14.20 -2.29 -7.08
C ILE A 71 15.17 -1.79 -6.02
N ASN A 72 14.79 -0.80 -5.21
CA ASN A 72 15.63 -0.28 -4.14
C ASN A 72 15.96 -1.36 -3.10
N VAL A 73 14.95 -2.10 -2.63
CA VAL A 73 15.11 -3.25 -1.72
C VAL A 73 16.06 -4.30 -2.32
N ARG A 74 15.91 -4.62 -3.62
CA ARG A 74 16.78 -5.57 -4.32
C ARG A 74 18.23 -5.08 -4.44
N THR A 75 18.41 -3.79 -4.71
CA THR A 75 19.73 -3.22 -5.07
C THR A 75 20.55 -2.92 -3.83
N ASN A 76 19.91 -2.42 -2.77
CA ASN A 76 20.59 -1.93 -1.57
C ASN A 76 20.37 -2.85 -0.35
N GLY A 77 19.56 -3.90 -0.47
CA GLY A 77 19.04 -4.65 0.67
C GLY A 77 18.10 -3.80 1.52
N VAL A 78 17.32 -4.44 2.41
CA VAL A 78 16.73 -3.68 3.52
C VAL A 78 17.85 -3.51 4.55
N GLN A 79 18.40 -2.29 4.67
CA GLN A 79 19.23 -1.94 5.82
C GLN A 79 18.31 -1.83 7.04
N ILE A 80 17.86 -2.96 7.58
CA ILE A 80 17.27 -3.00 8.92
C ILE A 80 18.45 -2.86 9.86
N GLU A 81 18.53 -1.75 10.61
CA GLU A 81 19.44 -1.67 11.75
C GLU A 81 19.23 -2.93 12.60
N GLU A 82 20.27 -3.76 12.69
CA GLU A 82 20.28 -5.07 13.35
C GLU A 82 19.57 -5.01 14.72
N THR A 83 18.28 -5.31 14.72
CA THR A 83 17.53 -5.71 15.89
C THR A 83 16.95 -7.08 15.56
N ALA A 84 17.86 -8.06 15.47
CA ALA A 84 17.60 -9.50 15.35
C ALA A 84 16.32 -9.84 14.55
N VAL A 85 16.38 -9.72 13.23
CA VAL A 85 15.34 -10.24 12.33
C VAL A 85 15.97 -11.35 11.50
N ASP A 86 15.37 -12.54 11.56
CA ASP A 86 15.75 -13.72 10.77
C ASP A 86 16.01 -13.32 9.30
N GLU A 87 17.07 -13.88 8.71
CA GLU A 87 17.34 -13.72 7.28
C GLU A 87 16.05 -14.04 6.48
N PRO A 88 15.69 -13.20 5.49
CA PRO A 88 14.49 -13.44 4.70
C PRO A 88 14.60 -14.80 4.03
N THR A 89 13.62 -15.67 4.28
CA THR A 89 13.60 -17.02 3.70
C THR A 89 13.44 -16.95 2.18
N ASP A 90 13.91 -17.98 1.48
CA ASP A 90 13.76 -18.10 0.02
C ASP A 90 12.30 -17.94 -0.44
N GLU A 91 11.34 -18.32 0.40
CA GLU A 91 9.91 -18.15 0.17
C GLU A 91 9.50 -16.66 0.09
N VAL A 92 10.00 -15.82 0.99
CA VAL A 92 9.72 -14.37 1.00
C VAL A 92 10.33 -13.71 -0.23
N ALA A 93 11.55 -14.12 -0.62
CA ALA A 93 12.21 -13.63 -1.83
C ALA A 93 11.47 -14.03 -3.11
N ASN A 94 11.02 -15.29 -3.21
CA ASN A 94 10.27 -15.79 -4.36
C ASN A 94 8.89 -15.10 -4.50
N ASN A 95 8.18 -14.92 -3.38
CA ASN A 95 6.90 -14.19 -3.37
C ASN A 95 7.04 -12.74 -3.85
N ALA A 96 8.17 -12.09 -3.55
CA ALA A 96 8.45 -10.73 -4.04
C ALA A 96 8.73 -10.71 -5.55
N MET A 97 9.40 -11.74 -6.09
CA MET A 97 9.65 -11.86 -7.54
C MET A 97 8.37 -12.11 -8.32
N ASP A 98 7.51 -13.02 -7.84
CA ASP A 98 6.21 -13.31 -8.46
C ASP A 98 5.30 -12.06 -8.50
N LEU A 99 5.39 -11.21 -7.48
CA LEU A 99 4.67 -9.94 -7.44
C LEU A 99 5.17 -8.94 -8.50
N ILE A 100 6.49 -8.84 -8.69
CA ILE A 100 7.08 -7.97 -9.72
C ILE A 100 6.66 -8.42 -11.12
N ASP A 101 6.71 -9.72 -11.38
CA ASP A 101 6.34 -10.29 -12.67
C ASP A 101 4.84 -10.11 -12.95
N GLY A 102 3.99 -10.27 -11.93
CA GLY A 102 2.57 -9.96 -12.01
C GLY A 102 2.28 -8.50 -12.36
N LEU A 103 3.01 -7.55 -11.76
CA LEU A 103 2.86 -6.12 -12.04
C LEU A 103 3.31 -5.75 -13.46
N ASN A 104 4.40 -6.34 -13.94
CA ASN A 104 4.88 -6.12 -15.31
C ASN A 104 3.90 -6.66 -16.36
N ASN A 105 3.28 -7.81 -16.09
CA ASN A 105 2.27 -8.38 -16.98
C ASN A 105 0.97 -7.57 -17.01
N TRP A 106 0.53 -7.01 -15.88
CA TRP A 106 -0.63 -6.12 -15.84
C TRP A 106 -0.44 -4.92 -16.78
N ASN A 107 0.71 -4.24 -16.74
CA ASN A 107 0.99 -3.08 -17.59
C ASN A 107 1.00 -3.41 -19.10
N ASN A 108 1.18 -4.67 -19.48
CA ASN A 108 1.14 -5.11 -20.88
C ASN A 108 -0.27 -5.51 -21.34
N MET A 109 -1.25 -5.57 -20.43
CA MET A 109 -2.64 -5.92 -20.73
C MET A 109 -3.59 -4.70 -20.76
N ASN A 110 -3.13 -3.53 -20.30
CA ASN A 110 -3.83 -2.24 -20.35
C ASN A 110 -3.19 -1.30 -21.39
#